data_AF-A0A165NUG7-F1
#
_entry.id   AF-A0A165NUG7-F1
#
_cell.length_a   1.000
_cell.length_b   1.000
_cell.length_c   1.000
_cell.angle_alpha   90.00
_cell.angle_beta   90.00
_cell.angle_gamma   90.00
#
_symmetry.space_group_name_H-M   'P 1'
#
loop_
_entity.id
_entity.type
_entity.pdbx_description
1 polymer ?
#
loop_
_entity_poly.entity_id
_entity_poly.type
_entity_poly.pdbx_seq_one_letter_code
_entity_poly.pdbx_strand_id
1 'polypeptide(L)'
;KRKGQASGQIWLAVEDGQKVHVKDVKNDPAKMWLKLKEVHVQQKPGTRFNAYDALLGLRKLEGESLTSLMARADKAMQDIRALRPRDFTIESLDNDLASMALIHALPSEYNNFVSSLLLLDSLDLSKLQSAFQNEESQRFARGIDASPSLAMAAGTTSTSSQGIRCTFCDWEGHTEANCKFKENAVKTQKAKTADRRQERRGC
;
A
#
# COMPACT_ATOMS: atom_id res chain seq x y z
N LYS A 1 15.67 -49.14 -9.79
CA LYS A 1 15.63 -49.49 -8.35
C LYS A 1 15.64 -48.27 -7.41
N ARG A 2 16.68 -47.41 -7.42
CA ARG A 2 16.79 -46.27 -6.47
C ARG A 2 15.65 -45.24 -6.51
N LYS A 3 15.18 -44.84 -7.71
CA LYS A 3 14.08 -43.86 -7.85
C LYS A 3 12.75 -44.35 -7.25
N GLY A 4 12.41 -45.63 -7.44
CA GLY A 4 11.21 -46.23 -6.88
C GLY A 4 11.26 -46.34 -5.35
N GLN A 5 12.42 -46.69 -4.79
CA GLN A 5 12.62 -46.68 -3.33
C GLN A 5 12.49 -45.27 -2.73
N ALA A 6 13.11 -44.26 -3.36
CA ALA A 6 12.99 -42.88 -2.91
C ALA A 6 11.54 -42.38 -2.96
N SER A 7 10.80 -42.69 -4.02
CA SER A 7 9.39 -42.30 -4.15
C SER A 7 8.51 -42.99 -3.10
N GLY A 8 8.78 -44.27 -2.82
CA GLY A 8 8.12 -45.01 -1.75
C GLY A 8 8.37 -44.41 -0.37
N GLN A 9 9.61 -44.01 -0.08
CA GLN A 9 9.96 -43.36 1.19
C GLN A 9 9.27 -42.00 1.35
N ILE A 10 9.28 -41.17 0.30
CA ILE A 10 8.55 -39.89 0.32
C ILE A 10 7.05 -40.14 0.52
N TRP A 11 6.46 -41.11 -0.19
CA TRP A 11 5.03 -41.44 -0.06
C TRP A 11 4.65 -41.92 1.35
N LEU A 12 5.53 -42.64 2.04
CA LEU A 12 5.30 -43.10 3.41
C LEU A 12 5.44 -41.97 4.43
N ALA A 13 6.32 -41.00 4.18
CA ALA A 13 6.56 -39.87 5.06
C ALA A 13 5.49 -38.76 4.94
N VAL A 14 4.77 -38.70 3.82
CA VAL A 14 3.68 -37.74 3.60
C VAL A 14 2.41 -38.21 4.32
N GLU A 15 1.77 -37.30 5.06
CA GLU A 15 0.49 -37.56 5.72
C GLU A 15 -0.63 -37.84 4.71
N ASP A 16 -1.58 -38.71 5.05
CA ASP A 16 -2.61 -39.20 4.12
C ASP A 16 -3.40 -38.08 3.42
N GLY A 17 -3.72 -37.01 4.15
CA GLY A 17 -4.41 -35.85 3.58
C GLY A 17 -3.60 -35.08 2.52
N GLN A 18 -2.27 -35.14 2.59
CA GLN A 18 -1.36 -34.43 1.68
C GLN A 18 -0.95 -35.28 0.46
N LYS A 19 -1.21 -36.60 0.49
CA LYS A 19 -0.88 -37.53 -0.61
C LYS A 19 -1.59 -37.19 -1.92
N VAL A 20 -2.72 -36.49 -1.85
CA VAL A 20 -3.45 -36.00 -3.03
C VAL A 20 -2.57 -35.13 -3.93
N HIS A 21 -1.65 -34.34 -3.36
CA HIS A 21 -0.80 -33.42 -4.12
C HIS A 21 0.28 -34.13 -4.94
N VAL A 22 0.69 -35.34 -4.53
CA VAL A 22 1.81 -36.08 -5.14
C VAL A 22 1.39 -37.36 -5.87
N LYS A 23 0.10 -37.69 -5.88
CA LYS A 23 -0.43 -38.94 -6.46
C LYS A 23 -0.08 -39.10 -7.95
N ASP A 24 -0.20 -38.03 -8.71
CA ASP A 24 0.03 -38.04 -10.17
C ASP A 24 1.52 -38.07 -10.55
N VAL A 25 2.40 -37.74 -9.60
CA VAL A 25 3.86 -37.71 -9.78
C VAL A 25 4.59 -38.78 -8.97
N LYS A 26 3.86 -39.77 -8.44
CA LYS A 26 4.36 -40.82 -7.52
C LYS A 26 5.55 -41.64 -8.05
N ASN A 27 5.78 -41.64 -9.36
CA ASN A 27 6.88 -42.38 -9.99
C ASN A 27 8.19 -41.58 -10.10
N ASP A 28 8.16 -40.30 -9.77
CA ASP A 28 9.31 -39.40 -9.85
C ASP A 28 9.53 -38.70 -8.50
N PRO A 29 10.51 -39.13 -7.71
CA PRO A 29 10.73 -38.60 -6.37
C PRO A 29 11.14 -37.11 -6.40
N ALA A 30 11.78 -36.65 -7.47
CA ALA A 30 12.14 -35.24 -7.60
C ALA A 30 10.92 -34.37 -7.85
N LYS A 31 9.97 -34.84 -8.68
CA LYS A 31 8.70 -34.15 -8.89
C LYS A 31 7.80 -34.20 -7.66
N MET A 32 7.77 -35.32 -6.93
CA MET A 32 7.08 -35.39 -5.63
C MET A 32 7.60 -34.33 -4.67
N TRP A 33 8.92 -34.24 -4.51
CA TRP A 33 9.54 -33.26 -3.63
C TRP A 33 9.29 -31.82 -4.08
N LEU A 34 9.38 -31.53 -5.38
CA LEU A 34 9.07 -30.21 -5.93
C LEU A 34 7.61 -29.82 -5.66
N LYS A 35 6.67 -30.74 -5.82
CA LYS A 35 5.25 -30.47 -5.59
C LYS A 35 4.94 -30.26 -4.10
N LEU A 36 5.56 -31.06 -3.22
CA LEU A 36 5.47 -30.83 -1.77
C LEU A 36 6.07 -29.48 -1.40
N LYS A 37 7.22 -29.12 -1.97
CA LYS A 37 7.83 -27.81 -1.76
C LYS A 37 6.92 -26.69 -2.24
N GLU A 38 6.29 -26.83 -3.40
CA GLU A 38 5.36 -25.84 -3.96
C GLU A 38 4.14 -25.63 -3.06
N VAL A 39 3.54 -26.72 -2.56
CA VAL A 39 2.34 -26.68 -1.72
C VAL A 39 2.65 -26.15 -0.32
N HIS A 40 3.77 -26.56 0.28
CA HIS A 40 4.08 -26.32 1.69
C HIS A 40 5.05 -25.18 1.95
N VAL A 41 5.94 -24.87 1.01
CA VAL A 41 6.87 -23.74 1.10
C VAL A 41 6.34 -22.65 0.20
N GLN A 42 5.24 -22.03 0.62
CA GLN A 42 4.71 -20.84 -0.03
C GLN A 42 5.75 -19.73 0.08
N GLN A 43 6.53 -19.52 -0.97
CA GLN A 43 7.48 -18.42 -1.10
C GLN A 43 6.73 -17.11 -1.42
N LYS A 44 5.60 -16.88 -0.74
CA LYS A 44 4.83 -15.67 -0.88
C LYS A 44 5.55 -14.52 -0.17
N PRO A 45 5.42 -13.29 -0.66
CA PRO A 45 5.88 -12.08 0.00
C PRO A 45 5.54 -12.02 1.48
N GLY A 46 4.30 -12.35 1.86
CA GLY A 46 3.89 -12.38 3.27
C GLY A 46 4.74 -13.31 4.13
N THR A 47 5.08 -14.50 3.63
CA THR A 47 5.93 -15.46 4.35
C THR A 47 7.36 -14.95 4.49
N ARG A 48 7.92 -14.31 3.45
CA ARG A 48 9.26 -13.69 3.52
C ARG A 48 9.28 -12.50 4.46
N PHE A 49 8.29 -11.61 4.37
CA PHE A 49 8.13 -10.47 5.27
C PHE A 49 8.05 -10.92 6.73
N ASN A 50 7.22 -11.91 7.04
CA ASN A 50 7.10 -12.46 8.39
C ASN A 50 8.41 -13.06 8.91
N ALA A 51 9.22 -13.67 8.03
CA ALA A 51 10.52 -14.21 8.42
C ALA A 51 11.53 -13.11 8.77
N TYR A 52 11.54 -12.01 8.01
CA TYR A 52 12.34 -10.84 8.36
C TYR A 52 11.82 -10.13 9.62
N ASP A 53 10.50 -9.99 9.77
CA ASP A 53 9.88 -9.41 10.96
C ASP A 53 10.23 -10.22 12.22
N ALA A 54 10.18 -11.55 12.14
CA ALA A 54 10.61 -12.44 13.21
C ALA A 54 12.08 -12.23 13.60
N LEU A 55 12.98 -12.01 12.62
CA LEU A 55 14.40 -11.73 12.86
C LEU A 55 14.61 -10.35 13.50
N LEU A 56 14.03 -9.30 12.91
CA LEU A 56 14.25 -7.91 13.35
C LEU A 56 13.50 -7.59 14.64
N GLY A 57 12.40 -8.32 14.91
CA GLY A 57 11.64 -8.27 16.15
C GLY A 57 12.27 -9.06 17.30
N LEU A 58 13.40 -9.74 17.10
CA LEU A 58 14.06 -10.48 18.17
C LEU A 58 14.40 -9.57 19.35
N ARG A 59 13.83 -9.92 20.50
CA ARG A 59 14.20 -9.39 21.81
C ARG A 59 14.67 -10.53 22.70
N LYS A 60 15.60 -10.22 23.59
CA LYS A 60 16.00 -11.14 24.66
C LYS A 60 14.81 -11.33 25.60
N LEU A 61 14.47 -12.57 25.90
CA LEU A 61 13.40 -12.89 26.84
C LEU A 61 13.92 -12.84 28.29
N GLU A 62 12.99 -12.71 29.24
CA GLU A 62 13.29 -12.82 30.67
C GLU A 62 13.80 -14.24 30.99
N GLY A 63 14.86 -14.34 31.80
CA GLY A 63 15.49 -15.64 32.11
C GLY A 63 16.26 -16.31 30.97
N GLU A 64 16.21 -15.79 29.75
CA GLU A 64 16.92 -16.38 28.60
C GLU A 64 18.43 -16.11 28.64
N SER A 65 19.24 -17.10 28.27
CA SER A 65 20.68 -16.94 28.08
C SER A 65 21.03 -16.26 26.74
N LEU A 66 22.19 -15.62 26.67
CA LEU A 66 22.67 -15.02 25.41
C LEU A 66 22.88 -16.08 24.31
N THR A 67 23.33 -17.28 24.68
CA THR A 67 23.50 -18.40 23.74
C THR A 67 22.17 -18.85 23.14
N SER A 68 21.09 -18.88 23.93
CA SER A 68 19.75 -19.17 23.43
C SER A 68 19.28 -18.11 22.44
N LEU A 69 19.49 -16.83 22.75
CA LEU A 69 19.16 -15.73 21.85
C LEU A 69 19.94 -15.83 20.52
N MET A 70 21.24 -16.14 20.58
CA MET A 70 22.06 -16.38 19.38
C MET A 70 21.50 -17.52 18.53
N ALA A 71 21.14 -18.64 19.15
CA ALA A 71 20.56 -19.79 18.45
C ALA A 71 19.22 -19.43 17.77
N ARG A 72 18.39 -18.57 18.39
CA ARG A 72 17.16 -18.06 17.76
C ARG A 72 17.45 -17.15 16.57
N ALA A 73 18.45 -16.27 16.67
CA ALA A 73 18.89 -15.44 15.56
C ALA A 73 19.41 -16.28 14.38
N ASP A 74 20.21 -17.30 14.66
CA ASP A 74 20.70 -18.23 13.64
C ASP A 74 19.56 -18.98 12.96
N LYS A 75 18.58 -19.44 13.75
CA LYS A 75 17.39 -20.12 13.24
C LYS A 75 16.55 -19.20 12.34
N ALA A 76 16.27 -17.97 12.77
CA ALA A 76 15.54 -17.00 11.98
C ALA A 76 16.25 -16.69 10.65
N MET A 77 17.58 -16.56 10.66
CA MET A 77 18.36 -16.36 9.44
C MET A 77 18.33 -17.59 8.51
N GLN A 78 18.35 -18.80 9.06
CA GLN A 78 18.18 -20.03 8.27
C GLN A 78 16.80 -20.09 7.60
N ASP A 79 15.75 -19.67 8.31
CA ASP A 79 14.39 -19.65 7.77
C ASP A 79 14.25 -18.63 6.64
N ILE A 80 14.83 -17.43 6.77
CA ILE A 80 14.92 -16.45 5.67
C ILE A 80 15.65 -17.05 4.46
N ARG A 81 16.79 -17.73 4.68
CA ARG A 81 17.54 -18.36 3.58
C ARG A 81 16.76 -19.46 2.88
N ALA A 82 15.96 -20.23 3.62
CA ALA A 82 15.13 -21.31 3.05
C ALA A 82 14.02 -20.77 2.13
N LEU A 83 13.58 -19.53 2.35
CA LEU A 83 12.55 -18.84 1.56
C LEU A 83 13.10 -18.11 0.33
N ARG A 84 14.43 -18.04 0.15
CA ARG A 84 15.02 -17.35 -0.99
C ARG A 84 14.85 -18.15 -2.29
N PRO A 85 14.51 -17.49 -3.40
CA PRO A 85 14.62 -18.06 -4.74
C PRO A 85 16.05 -18.54 -5.04
N ARG A 86 16.20 -19.42 -6.04
CA ARG A 86 17.51 -20.00 -6.40
C ARG A 86 18.48 -18.96 -6.97
N ASP A 87 17.94 -17.91 -7.57
CA ASP A 87 18.61 -16.80 -8.24
C ASP A 87 18.65 -15.53 -7.38
N PHE A 88 18.50 -15.66 -6.07
CA PHE A 88 18.48 -14.54 -5.14
C PHE A 88 19.83 -13.78 -5.14
N THR A 89 19.78 -12.50 -5.51
CA THR A 89 20.94 -11.60 -5.58
C THR A 89 21.02 -10.68 -4.37
N ILE A 90 22.13 -9.94 -4.23
CA ILE A 90 22.24 -8.86 -3.23
C ILE A 90 21.19 -7.78 -3.51
N GLU A 91 20.95 -7.44 -4.77
CA GLU A 91 19.89 -6.50 -5.15
C GLU A 91 18.50 -7.00 -4.73
N SER A 92 18.25 -8.31 -4.78
CA SER A 92 17.02 -8.91 -4.25
C SER A 92 16.89 -8.71 -2.73
N LEU A 93 18.00 -8.76 -2.00
CA LEU A 93 18.04 -8.46 -0.56
C LEU A 93 17.76 -6.98 -0.29
N ASP A 94 18.40 -6.07 -1.04
CA ASP A 94 18.19 -4.63 -0.88
C ASP A 94 16.73 -4.26 -1.14
N ASN A 95 16.13 -4.85 -2.17
CA ASN A 95 14.70 -4.68 -2.48
C ASN A 95 13.78 -5.20 -1.37
N ASP A 96 14.07 -6.36 -0.79
CA ASP A 96 13.33 -6.90 0.35
C ASP A 96 13.41 -5.97 1.57
N LEU A 97 14.62 -5.49 1.89
CA LEU A 97 14.86 -4.61 3.04
C LEU A 97 14.17 -3.25 2.86
N ALA A 98 14.25 -2.65 1.67
CA ALA A 98 13.55 -1.42 1.34
C ALA A 98 12.03 -1.60 1.44
N SER A 99 11.51 -2.70 0.89
CA SER A 99 10.08 -3.02 0.95
C SER A 99 9.61 -3.20 2.38
N MET A 100 10.40 -3.89 3.21
CA MET A 100 10.09 -4.08 4.61
C MET A 100 10.08 -2.75 5.38
N ALA A 101 11.10 -1.92 5.20
CA ALA A 101 11.17 -0.61 5.84
C ALA A 101 9.96 0.27 5.50
N LEU A 102 9.51 0.27 4.23
CA LEU A 102 8.32 1.01 3.80
C LEU A 102 7.04 0.50 4.46
N ILE A 103 6.85 -0.82 4.54
CA ILE A 103 5.67 -1.41 5.18
C ILE A 103 5.67 -1.12 6.69
N HIS A 104 6.83 -1.20 7.35
CA HIS A 104 6.96 -0.89 8.79
C HIS A 104 6.79 0.60 9.11
N ALA A 105 7.10 1.49 8.17
CA ALA A 105 6.94 2.94 8.34
C ALA A 105 5.46 3.37 8.34
N LEU A 106 4.55 2.50 7.92
CA LEU A 106 3.13 2.81 7.87
C LEU A 106 2.50 2.83 9.28
N PRO A 107 1.68 3.85 9.60
CA PRO A 107 0.90 3.87 10.82
C PRO A 107 -0.24 2.84 10.79
N SER A 108 -0.81 2.55 11.96
CA SER A 108 -1.84 1.52 12.13
C SER A 108 -3.13 1.74 11.31
N GLU A 109 -3.42 2.98 10.90
CA GLU A 109 -4.52 3.31 9.98
C GLU A 109 -4.36 2.70 8.58
N TYR A 110 -3.16 2.20 8.24
CA TYR A 110 -2.86 1.45 7.01
C TYR A 110 -2.91 -0.07 7.21
N ASN A 111 -3.29 -0.59 8.37
CA ASN A 111 -3.28 -2.05 8.64
C ASN A 111 -4.05 -2.88 7.60
N ASN A 112 -5.17 -2.37 7.08
CA ASN A 112 -5.93 -3.05 6.02
C ASN A 112 -5.13 -3.12 4.71
N PHE A 113 -4.45 -2.02 4.37
CA PHE A 113 -3.57 -1.96 3.20
C PHE A 113 -2.37 -2.89 3.37
N VAL A 114 -1.70 -2.86 4.54
CA VAL A 114 -0.60 -3.79 4.87
C VAL A 114 -1.07 -5.25 4.75
N SER A 115 -2.23 -5.59 5.30
CA SER A 115 -2.80 -6.94 5.19
C SER A 115 -3.01 -7.33 3.72
N SER A 116 -3.50 -6.42 2.88
CA SER A 116 -3.67 -6.67 1.45
C SER A 116 -2.35 -6.90 0.72
N LEU A 117 -1.29 -6.16 1.07
CA LEU A 117 0.05 -6.32 0.49
C LEU A 117 0.65 -7.69 0.82
N LEU A 118 0.46 -8.17 2.06
CA LEU A 118 1.01 -9.46 2.51
C LEU A 118 0.29 -10.66 1.89
N LEU A 119 -0.91 -10.47 1.34
CA LEU A 119 -1.68 -11.50 0.63
C LEU A 119 -1.29 -11.65 -0.85
N LEU A 120 -0.51 -10.71 -1.41
CA LEU A 120 -0.08 -10.76 -2.81
C LEU A 120 0.81 -11.98 -3.07
N ASP A 121 0.69 -12.56 -4.27
CA ASP A 121 1.50 -13.70 -4.69
C ASP A 121 2.95 -13.32 -5.05
N SER A 122 3.17 -12.05 -5.41
CA SER A 122 4.50 -11.46 -5.61
C SER A 122 4.50 -10.00 -5.19
N LEU A 123 5.54 -9.57 -4.51
CA LEU A 123 5.76 -8.20 -4.07
C LEU A 123 7.23 -7.90 -4.35
N ASP A 124 7.45 -7.10 -5.37
CA ASP A 124 8.74 -6.46 -5.60
C ASP A 124 8.61 -4.98 -5.25
N LEU A 125 9.75 -4.31 -5.08
CA LEU A 125 9.78 -2.92 -4.63
C LEU A 125 9.00 -1.98 -5.57
N SER A 126 9.03 -2.23 -6.88
CA SER A 126 8.31 -1.44 -7.87
C SER A 126 6.80 -1.59 -7.72
N LYS A 127 6.29 -2.82 -7.61
CA LYS A 127 4.87 -3.10 -7.36
C LYS A 127 4.40 -2.49 -6.04
N LEU A 128 5.24 -2.57 -5.01
CA LEU A 128 4.94 -1.96 -3.72
C LEU A 128 4.80 -0.45 -3.86
N GLN A 129 5.74 0.24 -4.51
CA GLN A 129 5.67 1.67 -4.77
C GLN A 129 4.40 2.05 -5.55
N SER A 130 4.03 1.29 -6.58
CA SER A 130 2.77 1.51 -7.31
C SER A 130 1.55 1.30 -6.41
N ALA A 131 1.57 0.30 -5.54
CA ALA A 131 0.48 0.06 -4.59
C ALA A 131 0.34 1.21 -3.58
N PHE A 132 1.45 1.78 -3.09
CA PHE A 132 1.44 2.97 -2.23
C PHE A 132 0.79 4.17 -2.92
N GLN A 133 1.21 4.48 -4.15
CA GLN A 133 0.64 5.59 -4.93
C GLN A 133 -0.86 5.42 -5.16
N ASN A 134 -1.29 4.19 -5.45
CA ASN A 134 -2.70 3.87 -5.64
C ASN A 134 -3.49 4.02 -4.33
N GLU A 135 -2.97 3.53 -3.21
CA GLU A 135 -3.62 3.65 -1.91
C GLU A 135 -3.74 5.11 -1.45
N GLU A 136 -2.70 5.92 -1.69
CA GLU A 136 -2.73 7.36 -1.42
C GLU A 136 -3.81 8.05 -2.27
N SER A 137 -3.87 7.75 -3.57
CA SER A 137 -4.90 8.28 -4.48
C SER A 137 -6.31 7.90 -4.02
N GLN A 138 -6.52 6.65 -3.59
CA GLN A 138 -7.81 6.18 -3.09
C GLN A 138 -8.19 6.80 -1.74
N ARG A 139 -7.23 7.03 -0.85
CA ARG A 139 -7.49 7.77 0.40
C ARG A 139 -7.85 9.22 0.13
N PHE A 140 -7.16 9.86 -0.82
CA PHE A 140 -7.44 11.24 -1.22
C PHE A 140 -8.86 11.36 -1.81
N ALA A 141 -9.25 10.47 -2.72
CA ALA A 141 -10.62 10.44 -3.26
C ALA A 141 -11.68 10.24 -2.17
N ARG A 142 -11.46 9.28 -1.26
CA ARG A 142 -12.36 9.04 -0.11
C ARG A 142 -12.42 10.24 0.85
N GLY A 143 -11.31 10.97 1.02
CA GLY A 143 -11.27 12.19 1.83
C GLY A 143 -12.09 13.34 1.24
N ILE A 144 -12.22 13.39 -0.09
CA ILE A 144 -13.10 14.34 -0.79
C ILE A 144 -14.57 13.93 -0.66
N ASP A 145 -14.87 12.63 -0.78
CA ASP A 145 -16.25 12.09 -0.67
C ASP A 145 -16.76 11.95 0.77
N ALA A 146 -15.89 12.00 1.79
CA ALA A 146 -16.24 11.90 3.20
C ALA A 146 -16.77 13.22 3.82
N SER A 147 -16.97 14.27 3.02
CA SER A 147 -17.92 15.33 3.41
C SER A 147 -19.32 14.75 3.32
N PRO A 148 -20.10 14.68 4.42
CA PRO A 148 -21.43 14.10 4.37
C PRO A 148 -22.29 14.94 3.44
N SER A 149 -22.59 14.38 2.27
CA SER A 149 -23.68 14.88 1.43
C SER A 149 -24.95 14.78 2.26
N LEU A 150 -25.41 15.95 2.69
CA LEU A 150 -26.63 16.14 3.47
C LEU A 150 -27.77 15.36 2.84
N ALA A 151 -28.47 14.61 3.70
CA ALA A 151 -29.70 13.92 3.37
C ALA A 151 -30.67 14.84 2.62
N MET A 152 -31.31 14.28 1.59
CA MET A 152 -32.38 14.87 0.80
C MET A 152 -33.46 15.51 1.69
N ALA A 153 -33.45 16.85 1.75
CA ALA A 153 -34.65 17.62 2.07
C ALA A 153 -35.18 18.21 0.76
N ALA A 154 -36.35 17.73 0.35
CA ALA A 154 -37.07 18.27 -0.78
C ALA A 154 -37.39 19.76 -0.56
N GLY A 155 -37.19 20.55 -1.62
CA GLY A 155 -37.75 21.89 -1.75
C GLY A 155 -36.79 23.02 -1.35
N THR A 156 -35.97 23.46 -2.30
CA THR A 156 -35.94 24.83 -2.85
C THR A 156 -34.67 25.00 -3.67
N THR A 157 -34.82 25.55 -4.86
CA THR A 157 -33.74 25.88 -5.79
C THR A 157 -32.72 26.80 -5.12
N SER A 158 -31.55 26.27 -4.77
CA SER A 158 -30.37 27.07 -4.51
C SER A 158 -29.16 26.37 -5.15
N THR A 159 -28.68 26.97 -6.23
CA THR A 159 -27.48 26.56 -6.97
C THR A 159 -26.28 26.66 -6.03
N SER A 160 -25.79 25.53 -5.54
CA SER A 160 -24.59 25.42 -4.72
C SER A 160 -23.34 25.66 -5.57
N SER A 161 -22.78 26.86 -5.49
CA SER A 161 -21.50 27.24 -6.11
C SER A 161 -20.30 26.80 -5.25
N GLN A 162 -20.24 25.52 -4.88
CA GLN A 162 -19.07 24.95 -4.19
C GLN A 162 -18.06 24.46 -5.24
N GLY A 163 -16.88 25.10 -5.29
CA GLY A 163 -15.77 24.74 -6.19
C GLY A 163 -15.41 25.77 -7.26
N ILE A 164 -16.15 26.87 -7.38
CA ILE A 164 -15.81 27.94 -8.34
C ILE A 164 -14.88 28.95 -7.66
N ARG A 165 -13.64 29.05 -8.16
CA ARG A 165 -12.65 30.04 -7.75
C ARG A 165 -12.75 31.28 -8.64
N CYS A 166 -12.85 32.45 -8.02
CA CYS A 166 -12.89 33.71 -8.75
C CYS A 166 -11.49 34.11 -9.22
N THR A 167 -11.28 34.23 -10.52
CA THR A 167 -10.01 34.65 -11.16
C THR A 167 -9.60 36.09 -10.87
N PHE A 168 -10.49 36.93 -10.32
CA PHE A 168 -10.20 38.33 -10.02
C PHE A 168 -9.70 38.55 -8.58
N CYS A 169 -10.26 37.84 -7.60
CA CYS A 169 -9.89 38.02 -6.19
C CYS A 169 -9.29 36.76 -5.54
N ASP A 170 -9.23 35.63 -6.25
CA ASP A 170 -8.74 34.31 -5.82
C ASP A 170 -9.54 33.59 -4.72
N TRP A 171 -10.73 34.12 -4.36
CA TRP A 171 -11.59 33.55 -3.33
C TRP A 171 -12.62 32.60 -3.95
N GLU A 172 -12.97 31.55 -3.21
CA GLU A 172 -13.92 30.53 -3.64
C GLU A 172 -15.38 30.92 -3.34
N GLY A 173 -16.32 30.29 -4.05
CA GLY A 173 -17.76 30.40 -3.78
C GLY A 173 -18.53 31.33 -4.71
N HIS A 174 -17.87 31.99 -5.68
CA HIS A 174 -18.52 32.86 -6.67
C HIS A 174 -17.74 32.94 -7.99
N THR A 175 -18.44 33.26 -9.09
CA THR A 175 -17.83 33.53 -10.40
C THR A 175 -17.35 34.98 -10.49
N GLU A 176 -16.47 35.27 -11.45
CA GLU A 176 -15.98 36.64 -11.70
C GLU A 176 -17.11 37.64 -11.97
N ALA A 177 -18.21 37.20 -12.58
CA ALA A 177 -19.40 38.03 -12.85
C ALA A 177 -20.09 38.50 -11.55
N ASN A 178 -19.99 37.73 -10.46
CA ASN A 178 -20.65 37.99 -9.19
C ASN A 178 -19.65 38.47 -8.11
N CYS A 179 -18.45 38.91 -8.51
CA CYS A 179 -17.41 39.35 -7.60
C CYS A 179 -17.68 40.77 -7.07
N LYS A 180 -18.01 40.87 -5.77
CA LYS A 180 -18.22 42.15 -5.08
C LYS A 180 -16.98 43.06 -5.10
N PHE A 181 -15.78 42.48 -5.05
CA PHE A 181 -14.54 43.25 -5.17
C PHE A 181 -14.42 43.93 -6.54
N LYS A 182 -14.73 43.20 -7.61
CA LYS A 182 -14.75 43.75 -8.97
C LYS A 182 -15.83 44.82 -9.13
N GLU A 183 -17.03 44.58 -8.60
CA GLU A 183 -18.12 45.55 -8.63
C GLU A 183 -17.75 46.87 -7.91
N ASN A 184 -17.16 46.77 -6.73
CA ASN A 184 -16.70 47.94 -5.96
C ASN A 184 -15.54 48.67 -6.65
N ALA A 185 -14.61 47.96 -7.28
CA ALA A 185 -13.51 48.56 -8.05
C ALA A 185 -14.04 49.36 -9.25
N VAL A 186 -15.00 48.79 -10.00
CA VAL A 186 -15.65 49.47 -11.13
C VAL A 186 -16.44 50.69 -10.67
N LYS A 187 -17.19 50.61 -9.56
CA LYS A 187 -17.90 51.76 -8.98
C LYS A 187 -16.92 52.87 -8.58
N THR A 188 -15.81 52.52 -7.96
CA THR A 188 -14.76 53.49 -7.55
C THR A 188 -14.11 54.16 -8.76
N GLN A 189 -13.85 53.42 -9.84
CA GLN A 189 -13.28 53.99 -11.07
C GLN A 189 -14.28 54.90 -11.80
N LYS A 190 -15.57 54.52 -11.84
CA LYS A 190 -16.65 55.36 -12.40
C LYS A 190 -16.82 56.65 -11.59
N ALA A 191 -16.75 56.58 -10.26
CA ALA A 191 -16.79 57.76 -9.39
C ALA A 191 -15.62 58.71 -9.68
N LYS A 192 -14.38 58.20 -9.73
CA LYS A 192 -13.19 59.01 -10.08
C LYS A 192 -13.24 59.62 -11.48
N THR A 193 -13.88 58.94 -12.43
CA THR A 193 -14.04 59.43 -13.81
C THR A 193 -15.16 60.47 -13.92
N ALA A 194 -16.22 60.34 -13.12
CA ALA A 194 -17.29 61.34 -13.01
C ALA A 194 -16.77 62.63 -12.35
N ASP A 195 -15.97 62.50 -11.29
CA ASP A 195 -15.37 63.62 -10.55
C ASP A 195 -14.43 64.45 -11.45
N ARG A 196 -13.53 63.78 -12.19
CA ARG A 196 -12.68 64.42 -13.22
C ARG A 196 -13.46 65.09 -14.36
N ARG A 197 -14.66 64.59 -14.69
CA ARG A 197 -15.54 65.22 -15.70
C ARG A 197 -16.25 66.44 -15.14
N GLN A 198 -16.52 66.47 -13.83
CA GLN A 198 -17.15 67.58 -13.13
C GLN A 198 -16.15 68.72 -12.92
N GLU A 199 -14.90 68.42 -12.55
CA GLU A 199 -13.79 69.39 -12.49
C GLU A 199 -13.52 70.06 -13.86
N ARG A 200 -13.63 69.32 -14.97
CA ARG A 200 -13.43 69.87 -16.33
C ARG A 200 -14.60 70.70 -16.87
N ARG A 201 -15.78 70.66 -16.23
CA ARG A 201 -16.97 71.43 -16.63
C ARG A 201 -17.20 72.68 -15.77
N GLY A 202 -16.36 72.89 -14.74
CA GLY A 202 -16.42 74.02 -13.83
C GLY A 202 -15.42 75.14 -14.13
N CYS A 203 -14.92 75.25 -15.36
CA CYS A 203 -14.10 76.37 -15.83
C CYS A 203 -14.73 77.03 -17.05
#